data_AF-A0A174P6M8-F1
#
_entry.id   AF-A0A174P6M8-F1
#
_cell.length_a   1.000
_cell.length_b   1.000
_cell.length_c   1.000
_cell.angle_alpha   90.00
_cell.angle_beta   90.00
_cell.angle_gamma   90.00
#
_symmetry.space_group_name_H-M   'P 1'
#
loop_
_entity.id
_entity.type
_entity.pdbx_description
1 polymer ?
#
loop_
_entity_poly.entity_id
_entity_poly.type
_entity_poly.pdbx_seq_one_letter_code
_entity_poly.pdbx_strand_id
1 'polypeptide(L)' 'MFFYCNFAPGISLNLKIVTMRLPEDPVMLYSFINMKLRDFYPSLDALCEDMNVEKEDIVRKLKLVGFEYNPVKNRFW' A
#
# COMPACT_ATOMS: atom_id res chain seq x y z
N MET A 1 12.68 -24.43 1.30
CA MET A 1 11.78 -24.41 0.13
C MET A 1 10.85 -23.22 0.24
N PHE A 2 11.34 -22.04 -0.14
CA PHE A 2 10.52 -20.86 -0.42
C PHE A 2 11.00 -20.34 -1.76
N PHE A 3 10.09 -20.36 -2.74
CA PHE A 3 10.34 -19.99 -4.12
C PHE A 3 10.78 -18.53 -4.20
N TYR A 4 12.09 -18.30 -4.29
CA TYR A 4 12.61 -17.08 -4.88
C TYR A 4 12.35 -17.18 -6.38
N CYS A 5 11.22 -16.62 -6.82
CA CYS A 5 10.98 -16.42 -8.24
C CYS A 5 11.92 -15.31 -8.73
N ASN A 6 12.78 -15.68 -9.68
CA ASN A 6 13.69 -14.83 -10.42
C ASN A 6 13.03 -13.50 -10.84
N PHE A 7 13.53 -12.37 -10.32
CA PHE A 7 13.26 -11.05 -10.87
C PHE A 7 14.60 -10.34 -11.11
N ALA A 8 14.87 -10.13 -12.39
CA ALA A 8 15.97 -9.44 -13.06
C ALA A 8 17.01 -8.65 -12.20
N PRO A 9 18.32 -8.74 -12.53
CA PRO A 9 19.34 -7.90 -11.93
C PRO A 9 19.34 -6.54 -12.62
N GLY A 10 19.10 -5.44 -11.91
CA GLY A 10 19.34 -4.12 -12.50
C GLY A 10 18.50 -2.94 -12.03
N ILE A 11 17.99 -2.93 -10.81
CA ILE A 11 17.53 -1.67 -10.22
C ILE A 11 18.26 -1.51 -8.89
N SER A 12 19.13 -0.51 -8.85
CA SER A 12 19.74 -0.01 -7.63
C SER A 12 18.61 0.43 -6.71
N LEU A 13 18.18 -0.47 -5.82
CA LEU A 13 17.35 -0.14 -4.67
C LEU A 13 18.23 0.75 -3.80
N ASN A 14 18.18 2.06 -4.08
CA ASN A 14 18.53 3.08 -3.13
C ASN A 14 17.52 2.90 -1.98
N LEU A 15 17.85 1.98 -1.08
CA LEU A 15 17.22 1.75 0.21
C LEU A 15 17.55 2.94 1.13
N LYS A 16 17.43 4.16 0.59
CA LYS A 16 17.36 5.39 1.37
C LYS A 16 15.99 5.37 2.00
N ILE A 17 15.94 4.84 3.23
CA ILE A 17 15.30 5.54 4.34
C ILE A 17 13.92 6.06 3.92
N VAL A 18 12.95 5.16 3.74
CA VAL A 18 11.53 5.55 3.77
C VAL A 18 11.28 6.03 5.20
N THR A 19 11.54 7.31 5.43
CA THR A 19 10.74 8.08 6.37
C THR A 19 9.30 7.77 6.00
N MET A 20 8.58 7.11 6.91
CA MET A 20 7.18 6.71 6.75
C MET A 20 6.32 7.96 6.58
N ARG A 21 6.30 8.51 5.37
CA ARG A 21 5.31 9.46 4.91
C ARG A 21 4.48 8.73 3.87
N LEU A 22 3.16 8.79 4.03
CA LEU A 22 2.24 8.29 3.01
C LEU A 22 2.63 8.93 1.67
N PRO A 23 2.80 8.16 0.59
CA PRO A 23 3.01 8.74 -0.73
C PRO A 23 1.86 9.69 -1.05
N GLU A 24 2.18 10.90 -1.53
CA GLU A 24 1.16 11.86 -1.96
C GLU A 24 0.52 11.43 -3.28
N ASP A 25 1.28 10.75 -4.13
CA ASP A 25 0.78 10.20 -5.39
C ASP A 25 -0.20 9.05 -5.14
N PRO A 26 -1.43 9.13 -5.67
CA PRO A 26 -2.46 8.13 -5.41
C PRO A 26 -2.13 6.74 -5.99
N VAL A 27 -1.38 6.66 -7.09
CA VAL A 27 -0.92 5.39 -7.67
C VAL A 27 0.15 4.72 -6.79
N MET A 28 1.04 5.52 -6.19
CA MET A 28 2.03 5.00 -5.23
C MET A 28 1.36 4.63 -3.92
N LEU A 29 0.39 5.43 -3.46
CA LEU A 29 -0.41 5.14 -2.28
C LEU A 29 -1.15 3.81 -2.43
N TYR A 30 -1.78 3.56 -3.58
CA TYR A 30 -2.44 2.30 -3.90
C TYR A 30 -1.49 1.11 -3.74
N SER A 31 -0.30 1.19 -4.37
CA SER A 31 0.68 0.11 -4.35
C SER A 31 1.22 -0.13 -2.93
N PHE A 32 1.49 0.95 -2.20
CA PHE A 32 1.95 0.89 -0.82
C PHE A 32 0.91 0.23 0.10
N ILE A 33 -0.34 0.67 0.03
CA ILE A 33 -1.41 0.16 0.88
C ILE A 33 -1.73 -1.29 0.53
N ASN A 34 -1.86 -1.65 -0.75
CA ASN A 34 -2.11 -3.04 -1.13
C ASN A 34 -0.97 -3.98 -0.72
N MET A 35 0.28 -3.53 -0.79
CA MET A 35 1.41 -4.32 -0.31
C MET A 35 1.34 -4.52 1.21
N LYS A 36 0.99 -3.45 1.96
CA LYS A 36 0.84 -3.53 3.41
C LYS A 36 -0.36 -4.36 3.87
N LEU A 37 -1.51 -4.22 3.22
CA LEU A 37 -2.71 -5.01 3.51
C LEU A 37 -2.52 -6.51 3.25
N ARG A 38 -1.69 -6.87 2.28
CA ARG A 38 -1.42 -8.27 1.97
C ARG A 38 -0.50 -8.94 2.99
N ASP A 39 0.57 -8.25 3.39
CA ASP A 39 1.68 -8.87 4.13
C ASP A 39 1.68 -8.53 5.64
N PHE A 40 1.06 -7.41 6.05
CA PHE A 40 1.22 -6.86 7.41
C PHE A 40 -0.08 -6.60 8.15
N TYR A 41 -1.16 -6.16 7.47
CA TYR A 41 -2.37 -5.70 8.16
C TYR A 41 -3.63 -6.46 7.70
N PRO A 42 -4.45 -6.97 8.64
CA PRO A 42 -5.66 -7.72 8.29
C PRO A 42 -6.79 -6.84 7.72
N SER A 43 -6.68 -5.51 7.85
CA SER A 43 -7.68 -4.55 7.39
C SER A 43 -7.06 -3.17 7.18
N LEU A 44 -7.67 -2.37 6.32
CA LEU A 44 -7.25 -0.99 6.07
C LEU A 44 -7.29 -0.16 7.35
N ASP A 45 -8.29 -0.38 8.19
CA ASP A 45 -8.46 0.32 9.46
C ASP A 45 -7.26 0.12 10.40
N ALA A 46 -6.72 -1.10 10.50
CA ALA A 46 -5.53 -1.38 11.32
C ALA A 46 -4.27 -0.66 10.80
N LEU A 47 -4.14 -0.54 9.48
CA LEU A 47 -3.06 0.26 8.86
C LEU A 47 -3.27 1.76 9.12
N CYS A 48 -4.52 2.22 9.05
CA CYS A 48 -4.89 3.61 9.30
C CYS A 48 -4.59 4.02 10.75
N GLU A 49 -4.89 3.16 11.72
CA GLU A 49 -4.57 3.40 13.13
C GLU A 49 -3.06 3.48 13.38
N ASP A 50 -2.27 2.57 12.82
CA ASP A 50 -0.81 2.53 12.97
C ASP A 50 -0.13 3.77 12.36
N MET A 51 -0.60 4.20 11.19
CA MET A 51 -0.08 5.37 10.48
C MET A 51 -0.74 6.69 10.91
N ASN A 52 -1.72 6.64 11.82
CA ASN A 52 -2.52 7.77 12.28
C ASN A 52 -3.16 8.58 11.13
N VAL A 53 -3.73 7.87 10.16
CA VAL A 53 -4.41 8.45 8.99
C VAL A 53 -5.87 8.01 8.94
N GLU A 54 -6.75 8.86 8.43
CA GLU A 54 -8.14 8.47 8.25
C GLU A 54 -8.33 7.62 7.00
N LYS A 55 -9.04 6.51 7.16
CA LYS A 55 -9.41 5.61 6.06
C LYS A 55 -10.16 6.34 4.95
N GLU A 56 -11.04 7.27 5.31
CA GLU A 56 -11.81 8.07 4.36
C GLU A 56 -10.91 8.95 3.51
N ASP A 57 -9.76 9.41 4.02
CA ASP A 57 -8.82 10.25 3.28
C ASP A 57 -8.10 9.42 2.20
N ILE A 58 -7.66 8.21 2.57
CA ILE A 58 -7.10 7.23 1.64
C ILE A 58 -8.11 6.87 0.57
N VAL A 59 -9.32 6.48 0.98
CA VAL A 59 -10.38 6.08 0.05
C VAL A 59 -10.74 7.24 -0.87
N ARG A 60 -10.81 8.49 -0.37
CA ARG A 60 -11.03 9.67 -1.21
C ARG A 60 -9.92 9.86 -2.23
N LYS A 61 -8.65 9.83 -1.83
CA LYS A 61 -7.50 9.98 -2.74
C LYS A 61 -7.48 8.91 -3.82
N LEU A 62 -7.77 7.66 -3.44
CA LEU A 62 -7.80 6.54 -4.36
C LEU A 62 -9.02 6.59 -5.29
N LYS A 63 -10.18 7.03 -4.78
CA LYS A 63 -11.40 7.23 -5.55
C LYS A 63 -11.25 8.32 -6.62
N LEU A 64 -10.42 9.35 -6.40
CA LEU A 64 -10.10 10.35 -7.43
C LEU A 64 -9.42 9.74 -8.66
N VAL A 65 -8.71 8.63 -8.50
CA VAL A 65 -8.07 7.88 -9.60
C VAL A 65 -8.95 6.73 -10.10
N GLY A 66 -10.11 6.53 -9.48
CA GLY A 66 -11.02 5.44 -9.80
C GLY A 66 -10.74 4.14 -9.08
N PHE A 67 -9.90 4.15 -8.02
CA PHE A 67 -9.70 2.99 -7.16
C PHE A 67 -10.72 2.93 -6.03
N GLU A 68 -11.22 1.74 -5.75
CA GLU A 68 -12.22 1.50 -4.70
C GLU A 68 -11.75 0.42 -3.72
N TYR A 69 -12.10 0.58 -2.44
CA TYR A 69 -11.71 -0.37 -1.39
C TYR A 69 -12.72 -1.53 -1.30
N ASN A 70 -12.24 -2.76 -1.41
CA ASN A 70 -13.04 -3.96 -1.17
C ASN A 70 -12.69 -4.59 0.19
N PRO A 71 -13.56 -4.47 1.22
CA PRO A 71 -13.29 -5.03 2.54
C PRO A 71 -13.28 -6.56 2.56
N VAL A 72 -14.01 -7.23 1.65
CA VAL A 72 -14.08 -8.70 1.58
C VAL A 72 -12.75 -9.29 1.14
N LYS A 73 -12.07 -8.62 0.21
CA LYS A 73 -10.76 -9.04 -0.31
C LYS A 73 -9.59 -8.31 0.37
N ASN A 74 -9.86 -7.42 1.31
CA ASN A 74 -8.90 -6.52 1.96
C ASN A 74 -7.91 -5.88 0.96
N ARG A 75 -8.44 -5.32 -0.14
CA ARG A 75 -7.62 -4.72 -1.20
C ARG A 75 -8.37 -3.64 -1.95
N PHE A 76 -7.62 -2.76 -2.58
CA PHE A 76 -8.16 -1.81 -3.55
C PHE A 76 -8.21 -2.44 -4.96
N TRP A 77 -9.22 -2.07 -5.75
CA TRP A 77 -9.39 -2.43 -7.16
C TRP A 77 -9.54 -1.20 -8.05
#